data_AF-A0A534QJI9-F1
#
_entry.id   AF-A0A534QJI9-F1
#
_cell.length_a   1.000
_cell.length_b   1.000
_cell.length_c   1.000
_cell.angle_alpha   90.00
_cell.angle_beta   90.00
_cell.angle_gamma   90.00
#
_symmetry.space_group_name_H-M   'P 1'
#
loop_
_entity.id
_entity.type
_entity.pdbx_description
1 polymer ?
#
loop_
_entity_poly.entity_id
_entity_poly.type
_entity_poly.pdbx_seq_one_letter_code
_entity_poly.pdbx_strand_id
1 'polypeptide(L)'
;MATPLKAVPSGAKQIEVPIKKATGPGDDKIHTWPHLVRNEFLIACGVMILLIVWSLLVDAPLEEPANPTRTPNPSKAPWYFLGLQEMLVFFDPWHAGVVLPTFIILGLMVIPYLDI
;
A
#
# COMPACT_ATOMS: atom_id res chain seq x y z
N MET A 1 -31.77 52.50 25.93
CA MET A 1 -32.90 51.55 26.00
C MET A 1 -32.61 50.41 25.05
N ALA A 2 -32.05 49.30 25.56
CA ALA A 2 -31.66 48.15 24.76
C ALA A 2 -32.82 47.14 24.70
N THR A 3 -33.26 46.83 23.49
CA THR A 3 -34.32 45.86 23.18
C THR A 3 -33.89 44.45 23.60
N PRO A 4 -34.73 43.64 24.29
CA PRO A 4 -34.32 42.31 24.74
C PRO A 4 -34.24 41.32 23.58
N LEU A 5 -33.12 40.60 23.50
CA LEU A 5 -32.86 39.48 22.58
C LEU A 5 -33.95 38.41 22.74
N LYS A 6 -34.62 38.09 21.63
CA LYS A 6 -35.64 37.05 21.54
C LYS A 6 -34.96 35.68 21.67
N ALA A 7 -35.33 34.92 22.71
CA ALA A 7 -34.78 33.60 22.97
C ALA A 7 -35.09 32.65 21.80
N VAL A 8 -34.06 31.98 21.29
CA VAL A 8 -34.17 30.90 20.30
C VAL A 8 -34.97 29.76 20.94
N PRO A 9 -36.02 29.24 20.27
CA PRO A 9 -36.79 28.12 20.81
C PRO A 9 -35.88 26.89 20.91
N SER A 10 -35.61 26.51 22.15
CA SER A 10 -34.95 25.25 22.53
C SER A 10 -35.86 24.09 22.14
N GLY A 11 -35.70 23.60 20.91
CA GLY A 11 -36.53 22.53 20.35
C GLY A 11 -35.88 21.72 19.24
N ALA A 12 -34.60 21.99 18.91
CA ALA A 12 -33.84 21.09 18.06
C ALA A 12 -33.45 19.88 18.90
N LYS A 13 -34.29 18.83 18.87
CA LYS A 13 -33.88 17.48 19.24
C LYS A 13 -32.61 17.17 18.45
N GLN A 14 -31.45 17.28 19.09
CA GLN A 14 -30.21 16.70 18.61
C GLN A 14 -30.53 15.23 18.39
N ILE A 15 -30.66 14.82 17.13
CA ILE A 15 -30.69 13.40 16.79
C ILE A 15 -29.25 12.97 17.00
N GLU A 16 -28.88 12.74 18.26
CA GLU A 16 -27.70 11.95 18.60
C GLU A 16 -28.00 10.57 18.03
N VAL A 17 -27.53 10.33 16.81
CA VAL A 17 -27.47 8.98 16.26
C VAL A 17 -26.51 8.25 17.19
N PRO A 18 -26.98 7.33 18.05
CA PRO A 18 -26.08 6.63 18.93
C PRO A 18 -25.13 5.85 18.03
N ILE A 19 -23.84 6.20 18.06
CA ILE A 19 -22.80 5.39 17.43
C ILE A 19 -22.85 4.05 18.16
N LYS A 20 -23.52 3.07 17.54
CA LYS A 20 -23.60 1.72 18.07
C LYS A 20 -22.18 1.23 18.22
N LYS A 21 -21.78 0.96 19.45
CA LYS A 21 -20.51 0.31 19.76
C LYS A 21 -20.60 -1.11 19.19
N ALA A 22 -19.74 -1.42 18.22
CA ALA A 22 -19.64 -2.72 17.57
C ALA A 22 -19.54 -3.82 18.64
N THR A 23 -20.61 -4.59 18.83
CA THR A 23 -20.66 -5.63 19.87
C THR A 23 -20.53 -6.98 19.19
N GLY A 24 -19.28 -7.32 18.80
CA GLY A 24 -18.92 -8.66 18.32
C GLY A 24 -18.28 -8.69 16.92
N PRO A 25 -17.59 -9.78 16.57
CA PRO A 25 -16.86 -9.91 15.30
C PRO A 25 -17.84 -10.14 14.13
N GLY A 26 -18.60 -9.11 13.76
CA GLY A 26 -19.61 -9.18 12.71
C GLY A 26 -20.58 -8.00 12.65
N ASP A 27 -20.74 -7.26 13.75
CA ASP A 27 -21.82 -6.26 13.89
C ASP A 27 -21.60 -4.98 13.06
N ASP A 28 -20.36 -4.70 12.64
CA ASP A 28 -19.99 -3.55 11.79
C ASP A 28 -19.59 -3.97 10.36
N LYS A 29 -20.02 -5.15 9.89
CA LYS A 29 -19.68 -5.61 8.54
C LYS A 29 -20.67 -5.07 7.51
N ILE A 30 -20.22 -4.14 6.69
CA ILE A 30 -20.96 -3.67 5.51
C ILE A 30 -20.79 -4.64 4.33
N HIS A 31 -21.82 -4.75 3.49
CA HIS A 31 -21.72 -5.56 2.28
C HIS A 31 -20.64 -5.03 1.33
N THR A 32 -19.78 -5.94 0.86
CA THR A 32 -18.68 -5.66 -0.06
C THR A 32 -19.15 -4.99 -1.34
N TRP A 33 -20.27 -5.45 -1.88
CA TRP A 33 -20.97 -4.81 -2.98
C TRP A 33 -22.13 -3.97 -2.42
N PRO A 34 -22.28 -2.68 -2.78
CA PRO A 34 -21.49 -1.91 -3.75
C PRO A 34 -20.34 -1.09 -3.11
N HIS A 35 -20.19 -1.13 -1.79
CA HIS A 35 -19.37 -0.15 -1.05
C HIS A 35 -17.86 -0.29 -1.30
N LEU A 36 -17.31 -1.50 -1.14
CA LEU A 36 -15.87 -1.75 -1.35
C LEU A 36 -15.53 -1.75 -2.84
N VAL A 37 -16.31 -2.48 -3.64
CA VAL A 37 -16.04 -2.66 -5.08
C VAL A 37 -16.05 -1.34 -5.85
N ARG A 38 -16.95 -0.42 -5.51
CA ARG A 38 -16.95 0.93 -6.12
C ARG A 38 -15.65 1.68 -5.84
N ASN A 39 -15.17 1.63 -4.60
CA ASN A 39 -13.94 2.33 -4.23
C ASN A 39 -12.71 1.67 -4.88
N GLU A 40 -12.62 0.34 -4.86
CA GLU A 40 -11.53 -0.39 -5.51
C GLU A 40 -11.50 -0.12 -7.03
N PHE A 41 -12.66 -0.09 -7.69
CA PHE A 41 -12.74 0.22 -9.11
C PHE A 41 -12.26 1.65 -9.43
N LEU A 42 -12.63 2.64 -8.62
CA LEU A 42 -12.17 4.01 -8.80
C LEU A 42 -10.65 4.14 -8.61
N ILE A 43 -10.08 3.49 -7.59
CA ILE A 43 -8.63 3.47 -7.37
C ILE A 43 -7.91 2.72 -8.49
N ALA A 44 -8.44 1.58 -8.94
CA ALA A 44 -7.87 0.83 -10.06
C ALA A 44 -7.82 1.65 -11.35
N CYS A 45 -8.90 2.37 -11.66
CA CYS A 45 -8.92 3.32 -12.78
C CYS A 45 -7.88 4.44 -12.62
N GLY A 46 -7.75 5.00 -11.41
CA GLY A 46 -6.73 6.02 -11.11
C GLY A 46 -5.31 5.51 -11.29
N VAL A 47 -5.00 4.32 -10.78
CA VAL A 47 -3.70 3.66 -10.96
C VAL A 47 -3.43 3.37 -12.44
N MET A 48 -4.44 2.92 -13.18
CA MET A 48 -4.31 2.68 -14.63
C MET A 48 -3.96 3.96 -15.39
N ILE A 49 -4.67 5.06 -15.12
CA ILE A 49 -4.39 6.36 -15.73
C ILE A 49 -2.98 6.82 -15.38
N LEU A 50 -2.57 6.69 -14.12
CA LEU A 50 -1.22 7.04 -13.68
C LEU A 50 -0.15 6.26 -14.44
N LEU A 51 -0.30 4.94 -14.56
CA LEU A 51 0.64 4.08 -15.28
C LEU A 51 0.71 4.40 -16.77
N ILE A 52 -0.44 4.69 -17.41
CA ILE A 52 -0.49 5.10 -18.82
C ILE A 52 0.23 6.43 -19.02
N VAL A 53 -0.09 7.45 -18.20
CA VAL A 53 0.56 8.76 -18.29
C VAL A 53 2.07 8.62 -18.07
N TRP A 54 2.49 7.85 -17.07
CA TRP A 54 3.91 7.59 -16.82
C TRP A 54 4.59 6.89 -18.00
N SER A 55 3.94 5.88 -18.59
CA SER A 55 4.46 5.14 -19.75
C SER A 55 4.59 6.01 -21.01
N LEU A 56 3.79 7.06 -21.15
CA LEU A 56 3.87 7.99 -22.29
C LEU A 56 4.94 9.07 -22.09
N LEU A 57 5.24 9.42 -20.83
CA LEU A 57 6.21 10.46 -20.50
C LEU A 57 7.64 9.92 -20.36
N VAL A 58 7.80 8.64 -20.03
CA VAL A 58 9.10 8.01 -19.79
C VAL A 58 9.27 6.83 -20.76
N ASP A 59 10.12 7.03 -21.76
CA ASP A 59 10.53 5.96 -22.66
C ASP A 59 11.35 4.90 -21.91
N ALA A 60 11.04 3.63 -22.18
CA ALA A 60 11.84 2.53 -21.67
C ALA A 60 13.14 2.42 -22.49
N PRO A 61 14.33 2.57 -21.87
CA PRO A 61 15.57 2.33 -22.58
C PRO A 61 15.67 0.84 -22.94
N LEU A 62 15.67 0.54 -24.24
CA LEU A 62 15.86 -0.83 -24.74
C LEU A 62 17.36 -1.13 -24.85
N GLU A 63 17.81 -2.20 -24.20
CA GLU A 63 19.18 -2.70 -24.32
C GLU A 63 19.37 -3.56 -25.58
N GLU A 64 20.62 -3.84 -25.94
CA GLU A 64 20.95 -4.72 -27.06
C GLU A 64 20.41 -6.15 -26.84
N PRO A 65 20.14 -6.92 -27.91
CA PRO A 65 19.75 -8.32 -27.80
C PRO A 65 20.75 -9.14 -26.98
N ALA A 66 20.24 -10.06 -26.16
CA ALA A 66 21.05 -10.84 -25.23
C ALA A 66 22.19 -11.60 -25.95
N ASN A 67 23.42 -11.36 -25.52
CA ASN A 67 24.61 -12.05 -26.02
C ASN A 67 25.27 -12.85 -24.88
N PRO A 68 25.27 -14.20 -24.93
CA PRO A 68 25.86 -15.03 -23.87
C PRO A 68 27.39 -14.91 -23.77
N THR A 69 28.06 -14.36 -24.78
CA THR A 69 29.53 -14.17 -24.81
C THR A 69 29.98 -12.83 -24.23
N ARG A 70 29.05 -11.93 -23.90
CA ARG A 70 29.32 -10.59 -23.39
C ARG A 70 28.38 -10.27 -22.23
N THR A 71 28.93 -10.20 -21.02
CA THR A 71 28.18 -9.72 -19.86
C THR A 71 28.10 -8.18 -19.91
N PRO A 72 26.91 -7.57 -19.94
CA PRO A 72 26.77 -6.12 -19.93
C PRO A 72 27.28 -5.54 -18.60
N ASN A 73 28.02 -4.44 -18.69
CA ASN A 73 28.48 -3.64 -17.55
C ASN A 73 27.93 -2.22 -17.76
N PRO A 74 26.91 -1.75 -17.02
CA PRO A 74 26.44 -2.21 -15.71
C PRO A 74 25.24 -3.18 -15.76
N SER A 75 25.32 -4.28 -15.01
CA SER A 75 24.18 -5.18 -14.77
C SER A 75 23.42 -4.73 -13.53
N LYS A 76 22.44 -3.83 -13.71
CA LYS A 76 21.54 -3.40 -12.63
C LYS A 76 20.25 -4.22 -12.72
N ALA A 77 19.94 -4.98 -11.68
CA ALA A 77 18.68 -5.70 -11.59
C ALA A 77 17.52 -4.75 -11.18
N PRO A 78 16.27 -5.21 -11.28
CA PRO A 78 15.09 -4.38 -11.05
C PRO A 78 15.08 -3.67 -9.68
N TRP A 79 14.37 -2.55 -9.59
CA TRP A 79 14.35 -1.67 -8.41
C TRP A 79 13.92 -2.36 -7.11
N TYR A 80 12.99 -3.32 -7.18
CA TYR A 80 12.56 -4.10 -6.01
C TYR A 80 13.64 -5.08 -5.51
N PHE A 81 14.68 -5.33 -6.31
CA PHE A 81 15.88 -6.07 -5.91
C PHE A 81 17.10 -5.17 -5.69
N LEU A 82 16.97 -3.83 -5.78
CA LEU A 82 18.11 -2.92 -5.64
C LEU A 82 18.80 -3.11 -4.29
N GLY A 83 18.03 -3.19 -3.20
CA GLY A 83 18.59 -3.42 -1.87
C GLY A 83 19.34 -4.75 -1.77
N LEU A 84 18.80 -5.82 -2.38
CA LEU A 84 19.48 -7.12 -2.41
C LEU A 84 20.77 -7.06 -3.23
N GLN A 85 20.76 -6.36 -4.37
CA GLN A 85 21.95 -6.18 -5.20
C GLN A 85 23.05 -5.40 -4.48
N GLU A 86 22.69 -4.32 -3.77
CA GLU A 86 23.66 -3.57 -2.96
C GLU A 86 24.28 -4.48 -1.90
N MET A 87 23.49 -5.32 -1.23
CA MET A 87 24.03 -6.27 -0.26
C MET A 87 24.93 -7.34 -0.92
N LEU A 88 24.64 -7.78 -2.15
CA LEU A 88 25.53 -8.71 -2.89
C LEU A 88 26.87 -8.07 -3.31
N VAL A 89 26.92 -6.75 -3.48
CA VAL A 89 28.17 -6.04 -3.81
C VAL A 89 29.06 -5.91 -2.57
N PHE A 90 28.47 -5.71 -1.40
CA PHE A 90 29.22 -5.44 -0.17
C PHE A 90 29.43 -6.66 0.74
N PHE A 91 28.60 -7.70 0.63
CA PHE A 91 28.65 -8.90 1.47
C PHE A 91 28.85 -10.18 0.66
N ASP A 92 29.26 -11.24 1.36
CA ASP A 92 29.38 -12.57 0.74
C ASP A 92 28.00 -13.03 0.19
N PRO A 93 27.95 -13.60 -1.04
CA PRO A 93 26.70 -13.99 -1.70
C PRO A 93 25.83 -14.94 -0.87
N TRP A 94 26.43 -15.76 0.01
CA TRP A 94 25.68 -16.64 0.90
C TRP A 94 24.81 -15.87 1.89
N HIS A 95 25.37 -14.82 2.49
CA HIS A 95 24.69 -14.05 3.53
C HIS A 95 23.58 -13.16 2.94
N ALA A 96 23.89 -12.47 1.85
CA ALA A 96 22.94 -11.56 1.21
C ALA A 96 21.89 -12.30 0.35
N GLY A 97 22.26 -13.43 -0.27
CA GLY A 97 21.37 -14.19 -1.15
C GLY A 97 20.53 -15.26 -0.44
N VAL A 98 21.03 -15.86 0.65
CA VAL A 98 20.36 -17.00 1.30
C VAL A 98 19.95 -16.68 2.73
N VAL A 99 20.89 -16.24 3.56
CA VAL A 99 20.65 -16.05 5.01
C VAL A 99 19.62 -14.94 5.26
N LEU A 100 19.85 -13.75 4.69
CA LEU A 100 18.98 -12.59 4.93
C LEU A 100 17.54 -12.79 4.42
N PRO A 101 17.29 -13.26 3.17
CA PRO A 101 15.92 -13.51 2.71
C PRO A 101 15.21 -14.56 3.55
N THR A 102 15.92 -15.63 3.95
CA THR A 102 15.37 -16.67 4.83
C THR A 102 14.98 -16.10 6.19
N PHE A 103 15.81 -15.23 6.76
CA PHE A 103 15.53 -14.57 8.03
C PHE A 103 14.31 -13.63 7.95
N ILE A 104 14.15 -12.88 6.84
CA ILE A 104 12.98 -12.02 6.62
C ILE A 104 11.70 -12.85 6.59
N ILE A 105 11.70 -13.96 5.84
CA ILE A 105 10.53 -14.85 5.72
C ILE A 105 10.17 -15.47 7.08
N LEU A 106 11.16 -16.03 7.79
CA LEU A 106 10.93 -16.61 9.11
C LEU A 106 10.49 -15.55 10.12
N GLY A 107 11.07 -14.35 10.08
CA GLY A 107 10.66 -13.21 10.89
C GLY A 107 9.20 -12.85 10.67
N LEU A 108 8.77 -12.73 9.41
CA LEU A 108 7.36 -12.49 9.04
C LEU A 108 6.42 -13.60 9.52
N MET A 109 6.85 -14.86 9.47
CA MET A 109 6.08 -16.00 10.01
C MET A 109 5.95 -15.96 11.54
N VAL A 110 6.94 -15.40 12.23
CA VAL A 110 6.99 -15.31 13.69
C VAL A 110 6.11 -14.16 14.21
N ILE A 111 5.88 -13.10 13.43
CA ILE A 111 5.03 -11.94 13.82
C ILE A 111 3.70 -12.36 14.48
N PRO A 112 2.83 -13.21 13.88
CA PRO A 112 1.55 -13.56 14.49
C PRO A 112 1.67 -14.30 15.84
N TYR A 113 2.82 -14.88 16.16
CA TYR A 113 3.06 -15.56 17.43
C TYR A 113 3.66 -14.65 18.50
N LEU A 114 4.31 -13.55 18.10
CA LEU A 114 4.86 -12.53 19.01
C LEU A 114 3.86 -11.40 19.29
N ASP A 115 2.98 -11.10 18.33
CA ASP A 115 1.90 -10.11 18.45
C ASP A 115 0.68 -10.73 19.14
N ILE A 116 0.82 -11.03 20.44
CA ILE A 116 -0.23 -11.62 21.31
C ILE A 116 -0.76 -10.64 22.34
#